data_AF-A8LXD6-F1
#
_entry.id   AF-A8LXD6-F1
#
_cell.length_a   1.000
_cell.length_b   1.000
_cell.length_c   1.000
_cell.angle_alpha   90.00
_cell.angle_beta   90.00
_cell.angle_gamma   90.00
#
_symmetry.space_group_name_H-M   'P 1'
#
loop_
_entity.id
_entity.type
_entity.pdbx_description
1 polymer ?
#
loop_
_entity_poly.entity_id
_entity_poly.type
_entity_poly.pdbx_seq_one_letter_code
_entity_poly.pdbx_strand_id
1 'polypeptide(L)'
;MRSRRPTVVAGTLLALLLLAGSAAATRPPAPSRPPAGPGSPIQLVSFTSCADALAELRAVTTAAVNPRGLPGEALPLSSGPTDDVAKSAPASEHSVTNSYEPGVDEPDLVKTDGQRIVMLSQQGVLHVVDPVTNRFTGRLNISRASYWGRYDLLLHGDHALILTDAELMVRPAVDAGGDETASEPAGMSFHAEPSTTRLLLVDLSGPPRVLGTYKIRGRTVDARQTGSTVRVVVRSHAQVPFPELPATADEAAREAANRAAVATAGIEAWLPTYEWTAGTQKGSGRVDCDRLSRPQTGTGSTMLTVLSFDLTADRLTDGNPVSVAADADTVYSTGGSLYLVGQRWVEVPPAPDRRPGQIGEAITDIYQFDTAAAGRPRYVAAGTIPGRLINQYALSEWQGHLRVATTTGQDERTSESGVHVLRRQGDTLTPTGAVTGLGPGEWIRSVRYLGDTAYVVTFRQTDPLYALDLSDHTAPRVTGELKITGYSAYLHPIADGRLLGIGQEADLDGRVQGVQVSLFDVRDPARPLRLDHWHRPNAWSVAEHDPHAFRYDPKTGLLAVPVDAGLRLLRVSGDTLTDRGEVTHPEGVISRSLLVGDTLWTVSDVGLRASDPTTGRSLAWLPTT
;
A
#
# COMPACT_ATOMS: atom_id res chain seq x y z
N MET A 1 71.64 -64.69 -11.79
CA MET A 1 73.10 -64.37 -11.80
C MET A 1 73.37 -63.33 -12.88
N ARG A 2 74.36 -62.43 -12.67
CA ARG A 2 75.21 -61.65 -13.63
C ARG A 2 74.66 -61.33 -15.06
N SER A 3 74.80 -60.15 -15.65
CA SER A 3 75.44 -58.87 -15.23
C SER A 3 75.22 -57.75 -16.27
N ARG A 4 75.12 -56.49 -15.79
CA ARG A 4 75.55 -55.20 -16.38
C ARG A 4 75.40 -54.87 -17.90
N ARG A 5 74.71 -53.74 -18.13
CA ARG A 5 74.80 -52.70 -19.21
C ARG A 5 76.24 -52.37 -19.67
N PRO A 6 76.55 -51.70 -20.82
CA PRO A 6 75.90 -50.49 -21.44
C PRO A 6 75.71 -50.61 -23.00
N THR A 7 75.39 -49.61 -23.86
CA THR A 7 75.78 -48.17 -23.94
C THR A 7 74.86 -47.32 -24.87
N VAL A 8 75.02 -45.99 -24.78
CA VAL A 8 74.35 -44.85 -25.44
C VAL A 8 74.57 -44.74 -26.96
N VAL A 9 73.63 -44.14 -27.73
CA VAL A 9 73.85 -42.98 -28.68
C VAL A 9 72.58 -42.52 -29.41
N ALA A 10 72.40 -41.19 -29.42
CA ALA A 10 71.65 -40.25 -30.28
C ALA A 10 70.43 -40.65 -31.16
N GLY A 11 69.44 -39.74 -31.18
CA GLY A 11 68.32 -39.73 -32.12
C GLY A 11 67.47 -38.45 -32.03
N THR A 12 68.02 -37.30 -32.39
CA THR A 12 67.26 -36.04 -32.52
C THR A 12 66.42 -36.03 -33.78
N LEU A 13 65.11 -35.76 -33.67
CA LEU A 13 64.33 -35.24 -34.78
C LEU A 13 63.21 -34.32 -34.28
N LEU A 14 63.35 -33.04 -34.60
CA LEU A 14 62.40 -31.96 -34.34
C LEU A 14 61.49 -31.85 -35.57
N ALA A 15 60.16 -31.86 -35.37
CA ALA A 15 59.21 -31.54 -36.43
C ALA A 15 58.05 -30.72 -35.86
N LEU A 16 58.16 -29.39 -35.94
CA LEU A 16 57.00 -28.52 -35.85
C LEU A 16 56.13 -28.72 -37.10
N LEU A 17 54.81 -28.77 -36.92
CA LEU A 17 53.86 -28.34 -37.93
C LEU A 17 52.69 -27.63 -37.27
N LEU A 18 52.40 -26.42 -37.73
CA LEU A 18 51.26 -25.62 -37.30
C LEU A 18 49.96 -26.19 -37.88
N LEU A 19 48.92 -26.26 -37.06
CA LEU A 19 47.53 -26.22 -37.54
C LEU A 19 46.76 -25.22 -36.69
N ALA A 20 46.20 -24.22 -37.36
CA ALA A 20 45.49 -23.11 -36.75
C ALA A 20 43.98 -23.40 -36.61
N GLY A 21 43.32 -22.66 -35.72
CA GLY A 21 41.91 -22.32 -35.88
C GLY A 21 40.89 -23.35 -35.40
N SER A 22 40.54 -23.25 -34.11
CA SER A 22 39.16 -23.40 -33.62
C SER A 22 39.07 -22.87 -32.19
N ALA A 23 39.01 -21.55 -32.05
CA ALA A 23 38.67 -20.92 -30.78
C ALA A 23 37.17 -21.15 -30.51
N ALA A 24 36.84 -22.26 -29.86
CA ALA A 24 35.52 -22.48 -29.31
C ALA A 24 35.29 -21.42 -28.22
N ALA A 25 34.56 -20.36 -28.57
CA ALA A 25 34.19 -19.33 -27.63
C ALA A 25 33.38 -19.97 -26.50
N THR A 26 33.98 -20.09 -25.32
CA THR A 26 33.30 -20.54 -24.11
C THR A 26 32.23 -19.51 -23.77
N ARG A 27 30.99 -19.80 -24.20
CA ARG A 27 29.79 -19.05 -23.85
C ARG A 27 29.79 -18.86 -22.32
N PRO A 28 29.65 -17.63 -21.80
CA PRO A 28 29.48 -17.44 -20.37
C PRO A 28 28.33 -18.31 -19.88
N PRO A 29 28.42 -18.92 -18.69
CA PRO A 29 27.28 -19.62 -18.12
C PRO A 29 26.09 -18.65 -18.10
N ALA A 30 24.95 -19.09 -18.64
CA ALA A 30 23.73 -18.30 -18.52
C ALA A 30 23.48 -18.02 -17.03
N PRO A 31 23.09 -16.80 -16.63
CA PRO A 31 22.82 -16.50 -15.23
C PRO A 31 21.73 -17.45 -14.75
N SER A 32 22.11 -18.34 -13.83
CA SER A 32 21.19 -19.30 -13.22
C SER A 32 20.14 -18.51 -12.44
N ARG A 33 18.90 -18.51 -12.93
CA ARG A 33 17.75 -17.89 -12.24
C ARG A 33 17.72 -18.43 -10.80
N PRO A 34 17.91 -17.60 -9.76
CA PRO A 34 17.82 -18.09 -8.39
C PRO A 34 16.40 -18.64 -8.15
N PRO A 35 16.25 -19.67 -7.30
CA PRO A 35 14.95 -20.30 -7.08
C PRO A 35 13.94 -19.28 -6.56
N ALA A 36 12.92 -18.96 -7.34
CA ALA A 36 11.91 -17.95 -7.00
C ALA A 36 10.80 -18.47 -6.09
N GLY A 37 11.04 -19.59 -5.39
CA GLY A 37 10.08 -20.25 -4.51
C GLY A 37 9.97 -19.59 -3.13
N PRO A 38 8.95 -19.97 -2.33
CA PRO A 38 8.80 -19.50 -0.95
C PRO A 38 10.04 -19.85 -0.12
N GLY A 39 10.55 -18.89 0.66
CA GLY A 39 11.68 -19.12 1.58
C GLY A 39 13.08 -18.91 1.00
N SER A 40 13.22 -18.52 -0.28
CA SER A 40 14.51 -18.00 -0.77
C SER A 40 14.72 -16.57 -0.25
N PRO A 41 15.84 -16.27 0.44
CA PRO A 41 16.07 -14.94 0.99
C PRO A 41 16.28 -13.93 -0.14
N ILE A 42 15.55 -12.82 -0.10
CA ILE A 42 15.86 -11.67 -0.96
C ILE A 42 17.01 -10.90 -0.31
N GLN A 43 18.17 -10.92 -0.95
CA GLN A 43 19.29 -10.07 -0.59
C GLN A 43 19.19 -8.69 -1.26
N LEU A 44 19.79 -7.71 -0.61
CA LEU A 44 19.87 -6.32 -1.05
C LEU A 44 21.04 -6.13 -2.03
N VAL A 45 20.74 -5.65 -3.23
CA VAL A 45 21.76 -5.10 -4.14
C VAL A 45 21.61 -3.58 -4.17
N SER A 46 22.63 -2.85 -3.73
CA SER A 46 22.72 -1.40 -3.89
C SER A 46 23.74 -1.07 -4.98
N PHE A 47 23.37 -0.17 -5.89
CA PHE A 47 24.27 0.23 -6.98
C PHE A 47 25.23 1.33 -6.50
N THR A 48 26.42 1.39 -7.11
CA THR A 48 27.42 2.44 -6.86
C THR A 48 27.66 3.33 -8.07
N SER A 49 27.13 2.95 -9.25
CA SER A 49 27.18 3.75 -10.47
C SER A 49 25.95 3.53 -11.35
N CYS A 50 25.65 4.50 -12.22
CA CYS A 50 24.58 4.33 -13.21
C CYS A 50 24.92 3.33 -14.32
N ALA A 51 26.20 2.99 -14.53
CA ALA A 51 26.59 1.98 -15.51
C ALA A 51 26.19 0.59 -15.05
N ASP A 52 26.47 0.27 -13.78
CA ASP A 52 26.11 -1.02 -13.16
C ASP A 52 24.59 -1.15 -13.05
N ALA A 53 23.93 -0.10 -12.54
CA ALA A 53 22.46 -0.03 -12.48
C ALA A 53 21.80 -0.27 -13.84
N LEU A 54 22.27 0.41 -14.89
CA LEU A 54 21.71 0.26 -16.23
C LEU A 54 21.95 -1.14 -16.82
N ALA A 55 23.16 -1.69 -16.67
CA ALA A 55 23.47 -3.03 -17.16
C ALA A 55 22.59 -4.09 -16.50
N GLU A 56 22.40 -3.99 -15.18
CA GLU A 56 21.63 -4.96 -14.40
C GLU A 56 20.12 -4.81 -14.62
N LEU A 57 19.59 -3.58 -14.63
CA LEU A 57 18.19 -3.29 -14.97
C LEU A 57 17.82 -3.79 -16.37
N ARG A 58 18.67 -3.53 -17.37
CA ARG A 58 18.49 -4.08 -18.73
C ARG A 58 18.45 -5.61 -18.71
N ALA A 59 19.36 -6.26 -17.99
CA ALA A 59 19.44 -7.71 -17.93
C ALA A 59 18.17 -8.35 -17.33
N VAL A 60 17.69 -7.86 -16.18
CA VAL A 60 16.46 -8.39 -15.55
C VAL A 60 15.21 -8.05 -16.35
N THR A 61 15.12 -6.83 -16.91
CA THR A 61 13.97 -6.39 -17.70
C THR A 61 13.88 -7.17 -19.03
N THR A 62 15.02 -7.47 -19.67
CA THR A 62 15.09 -8.28 -20.91
C THR A 62 14.68 -9.74 -20.67
N ALA A 63 14.90 -10.26 -19.46
CA ALA A 63 14.44 -11.59 -19.06
C ALA A 63 12.93 -11.64 -18.74
N ALA A 64 12.32 -10.49 -18.39
CA ALA A 64 10.92 -10.38 -17.98
C ALA A 64 9.97 -9.91 -19.11
N VAL A 65 10.48 -9.18 -20.10
CA VAL A 65 9.69 -8.65 -21.25
C VAL A 65 9.17 -9.78 -22.15
N ASN A 66 7.95 -9.60 -22.64
CA ASN A 66 7.20 -10.58 -23.43
C ASN A 66 6.62 -9.92 -24.72
N PRO A 67 5.86 -10.63 -25.59
CA PRO A 67 5.32 -10.08 -26.83
C PRO A 67 4.41 -8.85 -26.67
N ARG A 68 3.84 -8.63 -25.47
CA ARG A 68 2.91 -7.55 -25.13
C ARG A 68 3.56 -6.35 -24.42
N GLY A 69 4.88 -6.38 -24.20
CA GLY A 69 5.61 -5.35 -23.47
C GLY A 69 6.10 -5.84 -22.10
N LEU A 70 6.11 -4.97 -21.10
CA LEU A 70 6.55 -5.32 -19.75
C LEU A 70 5.45 -6.06 -18.97
N PRO A 71 5.81 -6.99 -18.07
CA PRO A 71 4.86 -7.56 -17.13
C PRO A 71 4.34 -6.46 -16.18
N GLY A 72 3.01 -6.35 -16.09
CA GLY A 72 2.30 -5.29 -15.36
C GLY A 72 1.65 -4.23 -16.25
N GLU A 73 1.94 -4.21 -17.56
CA GLU A 73 1.46 -3.20 -18.52
C GLU A 73 0.05 -3.51 -19.10
N ALA A 74 -0.78 -4.23 -18.35
CA ALA A 74 -2.13 -4.62 -18.78
C ALA A 74 -3.19 -3.57 -18.37
N LEU A 75 -4.23 -3.41 -19.21
CA LEU A 75 -5.37 -2.52 -18.93
C LEU A 75 -6.03 -2.85 -17.58
N PRO A 76 -6.50 -1.84 -16.83
CA PRO A 76 -7.04 -2.03 -15.48
C PRO A 76 -8.34 -2.81 -15.50
N LEU A 77 -8.31 -4.03 -14.95
CA LEU A 77 -9.48 -4.70 -14.40
C LEU A 77 -9.63 -4.28 -12.92
N SER A 78 -10.88 -4.02 -12.51
CA SER A 78 -11.22 -3.32 -11.26
C SER A 78 -10.60 -3.93 -10.00
N SER A 79 -9.86 -3.12 -9.24
CA SER A 79 -9.39 -3.43 -7.89
C SER A 79 -10.51 -3.28 -6.86
N GLY A 80 -10.74 -4.31 -6.05
CA GLY A 80 -11.57 -4.23 -4.83
C GLY A 80 -10.80 -3.59 -3.64
N PRO A 81 -11.50 -3.16 -2.57
CA PRO A 81 -10.95 -2.25 -1.56
C PRO A 81 -10.44 -2.93 -0.29
N THR A 82 -9.65 -2.19 0.50
CA THR A 82 -8.80 -2.69 1.61
C THR A 82 -8.50 -1.61 2.66
N ASP A 83 -8.66 -1.90 3.98
CA ASP A 83 -7.86 -1.42 5.15
C ASP A 83 -8.53 -1.70 6.55
N ASP A 84 -7.78 -1.80 7.68
CA ASP A 84 -8.17 -2.00 9.12
C ASP A 84 -7.58 -0.87 10.08
N VAL A 85 -7.19 -1.03 11.39
CA VAL A 85 -6.60 0.09 12.21
C VAL A 85 -5.91 -0.19 13.59
N ALA A 86 -5.17 0.83 14.14
CA ALA A 86 -4.83 1.29 15.55
C ALA A 86 -3.58 0.80 16.39
N LYS A 87 -3.01 1.65 17.27
CA LYS A 87 -3.29 1.78 18.74
C LYS A 87 -2.79 3.12 19.32
N SER A 88 -3.30 3.50 20.49
CA SER A 88 -3.45 4.89 20.95
C SER A 88 -2.36 5.48 21.86
N ALA A 89 -2.11 6.79 21.71
CA ALA A 89 -1.33 7.66 22.61
C ALA A 89 -2.27 8.49 23.55
N PRO A 90 -1.79 9.40 24.44
CA PRO A 90 -2.65 10.06 25.43
C PRO A 90 -3.64 11.06 24.80
N ALA A 91 -4.84 11.16 25.37
CA ALA A 91 -5.99 11.76 24.70
C ALA A 91 -6.04 13.30 24.76
N SER A 92 -5.76 13.93 23.62
CA SER A 92 -6.07 15.33 23.30
C SER A 92 -7.56 15.69 23.46
N GLU A 93 -7.88 16.99 23.49
CA GLU A 93 -9.25 17.52 23.49
C GLU A 93 -9.90 17.51 22.08
N HIS A 94 -9.16 17.08 21.07
CA HIS A 94 -9.62 16.86 19.69
C HIS A 94 -9.18 15.48 19.21
N SER A 95 -9.86 14.96 18.19
CA SER A 95 -9.47 13.72 17.51
C SER A 95 -8.47 13.97 16.39
N VAL A 96 -7.39 13.19 16.35
CA VAL A 96 -6.77 12.83 15.08
C VAL A 96 -7.66 11.84 14.31
N THR A 97 -7.43 11.70 13.01
CA THR A 97 -7.97 10.60 12.20
C THR A 97 -7.56 9.25 12.78
N ASN A 98 -8.22 8.17 12.34
CA ASN A 98 -8.02 6.85 12.89
C ASN A 98 -6.73 6.21 12.33
N SER A 99 -5.55 6.64 12.80
CA SER A 99 -4.24 6.17 12.30
C SER A 99 -3.87 4.78 12.86
N TYR A 100 -3.06 4.00 12.14
CA TYR A 100 -2.58 2.71 12.60
C TYR A 100 -1.62 2.84 13.79
N GLU A 101 -0.36 3.18 13.56
CA GLU A 101 0.68 3.04 14.59
C GLU A 101 0.76 4.30 15.47
N PRO A 102 0.96 4.16 16.80
CA PRO A 102 1.05 5.31 17.68
C PRO A 102 2.23 6.23 17.29
N GLY A 103 1.92 7.49 17.01
CA GLY A 103 2.92 8.49 16.58
C GLY A 103 3.25 8.46 15.08
N VAL A 104 2.53 7.64 14.29
CA VAL A 104 2.56 7.65 12.83
C VAL A 104 1.21 8.11 12.31
N ASP A 105 1.18 9.21 11.56
CA ASP A 105 -0.05 9.71 10.93
C ASP A 105 -0.09 9.37 9.42
N GLU A 106 -1.29 9.30 8.89
CA GLU A 106 -1.63 8.81 7.55
C GLU A 106 -2.40 9.88 6.78
N PRO A 107 -2.18 10.11 5.47
CA PRO A 107 -2.95 11.06 4.70
C PRO A 107 -4.45 10.75 4.75
N ASP A 108 -5.28 11.78 4.90
CA ASP A 108 -6.73 11.66 4.84
C ASP A 108 -7.37 12.95 4.28
N LEU A 109 -8.64 12.92 3.86
CA LEU A 109 -9.33 14.07 3.29
C LEU A 109 -9.57 15.19 4.31
N VAL A 110 -9.48 14.91 5.62
CA VAL A 110 -9.68 15.87 6.70
C VAL A 110 -8.68 15.68 7.84
N LYS A 111 -8.15 16.78 8.38
CA LYS A 111 -7.29 16.81 9.57
C LYS A 111 -7.71 17.93 10.52
N THR A 112 -7.33 17.81 11.78
CA THR A 112 -7.48 18.88 12.78
C THR A 112 -6.32 18.86 13.77
N ASP A 113 -5.93 20.05 14.22
CA ASP A 113 -5.02 20.31 15.34
C ASP A 113 -5.79 20.76 16.60
N GLY A 114 -7.13 20.65 16.57
CA GLY A 114 -8.07 21.13 17.59
C GLY A 114 -8.35 22.63 17.57
N GLN A 115 -7.55 23.43 16.87
CA GLN A 115 -7.78 24.88 16.70
C GLN A 115 -8.47 25.17 15.37
N ARG A 116 -8.26 24.33 14.35
CA ARG A 116 -8.92 24.37 13.04
C ARG A 116 -9.20 22.97 12.52
N ILE A 117 -10.15 22.88 11.60
CA ILE A 117 -10.37 21.70 10.76
C ILE A 117 -9.94 22.08 9.34
N VAL A 118 -9.11 21.24 8.72
CA VAL A 118 -8.65 21.39 7.34
C VAL A 118 -9.20 20.23 6.55
N MET A 119 -10.01 20.50 5.52
CA MET A 119 -10.56 19.45 4.64
C MET A 119 -10.28 19.73 3.17
N LEU A 120 -10.29 18.67 2.37
CA LEU A 120 -10.31 18.71 0.91
C LEU A 120 -11.66 18.24 0.38
N SER A 121 -12.26 19.03 -0.50
CA SER A 121 -13.45 18.61 -1.27
C SER A 121 -13.03 17.79 -2.49
N GLN A 122 -13.94 16.95 -3.01
CA GLN A 122 -13.68 16.14 -4.21
C GLN A 122 -13.33 16.97 -5.46
N GLN A 123 -13.75 18.25 -5.49
CA GLN A 123 -13.43 19.19 -6.55
C GLN A 123 -12.01 19.80 -6.42
N GLY A 124 -11.21 19.35 -5.45
CA GLY A 124 -9.85 19.83 -5.21
C GLY A 124 -9.80 21.24 -4.59
N VAL A 125 -10.73 21.53 -3.67
CA VAL A 125 -10.74 22.77 -2.89
C VAL A 125 -10.39 22.45 -1.43
N LEU A 126 -9.34 23.10 -0.91
CA LEU A 126 -9.03 23.09 0.51
C LEU A 126 -9.90 24.12 1.23
N HIS A 127 -10.53 23.71 2.32
CA HIS A 127 -11.28 24.54 3.24
C HIS A 127 -10.64 24.47 4.63
N VAL A 128 -10.47 25.63 5.26
CA VAL A 128 -10.12 25.75 6.68
C VAL A 128 -11.34 26.26 7.44
N VAL A 129 -11.70 25.57 8.51
CA VAL A 129 -12.83 25.86 9.38
C VAL A 129 -12.35 26.16 10.79
N ASP A 130 -12.85 27.24 11.38
CA ASP A 130 -12.79 27.50 12.82
C ASP A 130 -13.94 26.74 13.50
N PRO A 131 -13.64 25.74 14.36
CA PRO A 131 -14.63 24.91 15.02
C PRO A 131 -15.33 25.62 16.19
N VAL A 132 -14.80 26.73 16.69
CA VAL A 132 -15.41 27.53 17.77
C VAL A 132 -16.48 28.46 17.20
N THR A 133 -16.17 29.18 16.11
CA THR A 133 -17.16 30.07 15.48
C THR A 133 -18.08 29.38 14.48
N ASN A 134 -17.80 28.12 14.12
CA ASN A 134 -18.47 27.36 13.07
C ASN A 134 -18.44 28.13 11.73
N ARG A 135 -17.25 28.47 11.23
CA ARG A 135 -17.10 29.25 9.99
C ARG A 135 -15.89 28.81 9.18
N PHE A 136 -15.99 28.91 7.85
CA PHE A 136 -14.81 28.89 6.99
C PHE A 136 -13.96 30.13 7.24
N THR A 137 -12.68 29.93 7.56
CA THR A 137 -11.66 30.97 7.74
C THR A 137 -10.68 31.02 6.58
N GLY A 138 -10.58 29.96 5.79
CA GLY A 138 -9.70 29.85 4.63
C GLY A 138 -10.28 29.00 3.52
N ARG A 139 -9.95 29.33 2.27
CA ARG A 139 -10.30 28.55 1.08
C ARG A 139 -9.21 28.67 0.03
N LEU A 140 -8.80 27.56 -0.57
CA LEU A 140 -7.80 27.51 -1.63
C LEU A 140 -8.21 26.49 -2.70
N ASN A 141 -8.35 26.93 -3.95
CA ASN A 141 -8.58 26.02 -5.07
C ASN A 141 -7.23 25.48 -5.58
N ILE A 142 -7.07 24.15 -5.52
CA ILE A 142 -5.86 23.41 -5.92
C ILE A 142 -6.05 22.77 -7.29
N SER A 143 -7.30 22.45 -7.66
CA SER A 143 -7.64 21.90 -8.97
C SER A 143 -7.42 22.93 -10.08
N ARG A 144 -6.89 22.45 -11.22
CA ARG A 144 -6.91 23.20 -12.48
C ARG A 144 -7.62 22.48 -13.63
N ALA A 145 -7.73 21.15 -13.63
CA ALA A 145 -8.30 20.39 -14.76
C ALA A 145 -8.55 18.87 -14.54
N SER A 146 -8.89 18.35 -13.36
CA SER A 146 -9.34 16.94 -13.28
C SER A 146 -10.37 16.70 -12.17
N TYR A 147 -11.33 15.82 -12.47
CA TYR A 147 -12.48 15.47 -11.63
C TYR A 147 -12.30 14.12 -10.89
N TRP A 148 -11.15 13.45 -11.08
CA TRP A 148 -10.92 12.06 -10.65
C TRP A 148 -9.67 11.88 -9.78
N GLY A 149 -9.03 12.97 -9.36
CA GLY A 149 -7.86 12.89 -8.47
C GLY A 149 -8.26 12.47 -7.06
N ARG A 150 -7.58 11.48 -6.49
CA ARG A 150 -7.56 11.28 -5.03
C ARG A 150 -6.90 12.50 -4.40
N TYR A 151 -7.45 12.97 -3.28
CA TYR A 151 -6.97 14.15 -2.55
C TYR A 151 -6.87 13.80 -1.06
N ASP A 152 -5.65 13.61 -0.57
CA ASP A 152 -5.38 13.37 0.84
C ASP A 152 -4.48 14.49 1.38
N LEU A 153 -4.53 14.73 2.70
CA LEU A 153 -3.65 15.71 3.34
C LEU A 153 -3.07 15.23 4.66
N LEU A 154 -1.89 15.77 4.96
CA LEU A 154 -1.16 15.66 6.21
C LEU A 154 -1.00 17.06 6.82
N LEU A 155 -1.05 17.16 8.14
CA LEU A 155 -1.07 18.43 8.88
C LEU A 155 0.05 18.46 9.93
N HIS A 156 0.83 19.54 9.96
CA HIS A 156 1.85 19.77 10.98
C HIS A 156 2.08 21.26 11.23
N GLY A 157 1.76 21.74 12.44
CA GLY A 157 1.80 23.18 12.73
C GLY A 157 0.90 23.95 11.76
N ASP A 158 1.42 25.04 11.19
CA ASP A 158 0.75 25.84 10.16
C ASP A 158 0.91 25.31 8.72
N HIS A 159 1.44 24.10 8.53
CA HIS A 159 1.60 23.51 7.20
C HIS A 159 0.66 22.33 6.96
N ALA A 160 -0.04 22.37 5.82
CA ALA A 160 -0.65 21.20 5.21
C ALA A 160 0.17 20.74 4.00
N LEU A 161 0.47 19.44 3.94
CA LEU A 161 0.97 18.79 2.73
C LEU A 161 -0.18 18.05 2.06
N ILE A 162 -0.50 18.44 0.84
CA ILE A 162 -1.60 17.88 0.05
C ILE A 162 -1.01 16.93 -0.98
N LEU A 163 -1.53 15.71 -1.04
CA LEU A 163 -1.15 14.67 -1.99
C LEU A 163 -2.27 14.49 -3.00
N THR A 164 -1.92 14.45 -4.29
CA THR A 164 -2.88 14.13 -5.35
C THR A 164 -2.20 13.52 -6.56
N ASP A 165 -2.83 12.51 -7.16
CA ASP A 165 -2.38 11.94 -8.42
C ASP A 165 -3.18 12.56 -9.57
N ALA A 166 -2.48 13.19 -10.51
CA ALA A 166 -3.09 13.72 -11.72
C ALA A 166 -3.24 12.60 -12.76
N GLU A 167 -4.37 11.92 -12.76
CA GLU A 167 -4.80 11.07 -13.87
C GLU A 167 -5.50 11.93 -14.93
N LEU A 168 -4.90 11.96 -16.13
CA LEU A 168 -5.40 12.68 -17.29
C LEU A 168 -5.95 11.66 -18.30
N MET A 169 -7.24 11.35 -18.16
CA MET A 169 -7.99 10.65 -19.19
C MET A 169 -8.23 11.61 -20.36
N VAL A 170 -7.27 11.68 -21.27
CA VAL A 170 -7.38 12.50 -22.49
C VAL A 170 -8.38 11.82 -23.43
N ARG A 171 -9.62 12.34 -23.47
CA ARG A 171 -10.48 12.12 -24.63
C ARG A 171 -9.80 12.80 -25.83
N PRO A 172 -9.57 12.10 -26.96
CA PRO A 172 -9.19 12.76 -28.20
C PRO A 172 -10.21 13.86 -28.52
N ALA A 173 -9.72 15.05 -28.86
CA ALA A 173 -10.59 16.09 -29.38
C ALA A 173 -11.12 15.62 -30.74
N VAL A 174 -12.39 15.20 -30.78
CA VAL A 174 -13.11 15.09 -32.05
C VAL A 174 -13.30 16.52 -32.56
N ASP A 175 -12.75 16.80 -33.75
CA ASP A 175 -12.94 18.09 -34.41
C ASP A 175 -14.43 18.37 -34.56
N ALA A 176 -14.89 19.45 -33.94
CA ALA A 176 -16.30 19.87 -33.96
C ALA A 176 -16.64 20.45 -35.35
N GLY A 177 -16.84 19.57 -36.33
CA GLY A 177 -17.02 19.93 -37.74
C GLY A 177 -17.56 18.82 -38.65
N GLY A 178 -18.34 17.87 -38.10
CA GLY A 178 -18.97 16.77 -38.85
C GLY A 178 -20.38 16.45 -38.35
N ASP A 179 -21.26 16.05 -39.27
CA ASP A 179 -22.71 15.80 -39.05
C ASP A 179 -23.04 14.78 -37.94
N GLU A 180 -24.14 15.00 -37.21
CA GLU A 180 -24.61 14.18 -36.07
C GLU A 180 -25.18 12.79 -36.45
N THR A 181 -24.76 12.20 -37.58
CA THR A 181 -25.31 10.91 -38.07
C THR A 181 -24.23 9.90 -38.49
N ALA A 182 -23.34 9.56 -37.55
CA ALA A 182 -22.44 8.41 -37.68
C ALA A 182 -22.49 7.51 -36.44
N SER A 183 -22.64 6.20 -36.67
CA SER A 183 -22.55 5.14 -35.65
C SER A 183 -21.21 5.16 -34.93
N GLU A 184 -21.19 4.87 -33.62
CA GLU A 184 -19.97 4.91 -32.79
C GLU A 184 -18.81 4.11 -33.42
N PRO A 185 -17.62 4.72 -33.59
CA PRO A 185 -16.46 4.00 -34.13
C PRO A 185 -15.90 3.05 -33.07
N ALA A 186 -15.96 1.75 -33.36
CA ALA A 186 -15.25 0.72 -32.60
C ALA A 186 -13.72 0.94 -32.73
N GLY A 187 -13.11 1.52 -31.70
CA GLY A 187 -11.67 1.85 -31.70
C GLY A 187 -11.28 3.06 -30.84
N MET A 188 -12.03 3.35 -29.77
CA MET A 188 -11.74 4.50 -28.90
C MET A 188 -10.51 4.21 -28.01
N SER A 189 -9.33 4.54 -28.54
CA SER A 189 -8.06 4.41 -27.82
C SER A 189 -7.93 5.49 -26.75
N PHE A 190 -8.10 5.12 -25.48
CA PHE A 190 -7.75 5.97 -24.35
C PHE A 190 -6.22 5.95 -24.16
N HIS A 191 -5.56 7.05 -24.52
CA HIS A 191 -4.19 7.28 -24.09
C HIS A 191 -4.22 7.77 -22.64
N ALA A 192 -3.96 6.86 -21.70
CA ALA A 192 -3.68 7.25 -20.32
C ALA A 192 -2.31 7.94 -20.30
N GLU A 193 -2.30 9.25 -20.04
CA GLU A 193 -1.06 9.95 -19.67
C GLU A 193 -0.43 9.25 -18.45
N PRO A 194 0.90 9.04 -18.40
CA PRO A 194 1.54 8.38 -17.28
C PRO A 194 1.22 9.12 -15.98
N SER A 195 0.69 8.37 -15.01
CA SER A 195 0.28 8.88 -13.70
C SER A 195 1.37 9.77 -13.09
N THR A 196 0.95 10.85 -12.46
CA THR A 196 1.85 11.86 -11.91
C THR A 196 1.39 12.30 -10.53
N THR A 197 2.09 11.83 -9.51
CA THR A 197 2.03 12.34 -8.14
C THR A 197 2.39 13.82 -8.11
N ARG A 198 1.55 14.61 -7.44
CA ARG A 198 1.76 16.02 -7.13
C ARG A 198 1.59 16.23 -5.63
N LEU A 199 2.54 16.94 -5.05
CA LEU A 199 2.48 17.39 -3.67
C LEU A 199 2.39 18.92 -3.65
N LEU A 200 1.57 19.49 -2.77
CA LEU A 200 1.51 20.92 -2.52
C LEU A 200 1.71 21.20 -1.03
N LEU A 201 2.69 22.03 -0.71
CA LEU A 201 2.88 22.56 0.64
C LEU A 201 2.08 23.86 0.75
N VAL A 202 1.17 23.93 1.73
CA VAL A 202 0.28 25.05 1.96
C VAL A 202 0.50 25.61 3.37
N ASP A 203 0.75 26.92 3.45
CA ASP A 203 0.73 27.67 4.70
C ASP A 203 -0.71 28.02 5.10
N LEU A 204 -1.01 27.85 6.39
CA LEU A 204 -2.30 28.01 7.04
C LEU A 204 -2.25 29.05 8.19
N SER A 205 -1.13 29.76 8.39
CA SER A 205 -1.00 30.82 9.42
C SER A 205 -1.88 32.05 9.14
N GLY A 206 -2.56 32.08 7.99
CA GLY A 206 -3.50 33.09 7.53
C GLY A 206 -4.37 32.53 6.40
N PRO A 207 -4.84 33.36 5.45
CA PRO A 207 -5.51 32.88 4.24
C PRO A 207 -4.63 31.86 3.50
N PRO A 208 -5.10 30.63 3.23
CA PRO A 208 -4.23 29.54 2.78
C PRO A 208 -3.49 29.84 1.47
N ARG A 209 -2.16 29.65 1.47
CA ARG A 209 -1.29 29.93 0.32
C ARG A 209 -0.34 28.78 0.02
N VAL A 210 -0.16 28.45 -1.26
CA VAL A 210 0.84 27.46 -1.70
C VAL A 210 2.24 28.06 -1.52
N LEU A 211 3.09 27.40 -0.73
CA LEU A 211 4.50 27.73 -0.57
C LEU A 211 5.38 27.06 -1.63
N GLY A 212 5.02 25.85 -2.01
CA GLY A 212 5.79 25.04 -2.96
C GLY A 212 5.03 23.86 -3.50
N THR A 213 5.53 23.31 -4.60
CA THR A 213 4.99 22.12 -5.24
C THR A 213 6.08 21.09 -5.47
N TYR A 214 5.72 19.81 -5.49
CA TYR A 214 6.55 18.72 -5.97
C TYR A 214 5.76 17.91 -6.99
N LYS A 215 6.42 17.40 -8.02
CA LYS A 215 5.80 16.61 -9.08
C LYS A 215 6.78 15.53 -9.50
N ILE A 216 6.32 14.29 -9.59
CA ILE A 216 7.13 13.15 -10.03
C ILE A 216 6.28 12.18 -10.83
N ARG A 217 6.87 11.54 -11.84
CA ARG A 217 6.18 10.49 -12.61
C ARG A 217 5.98 9.25 -11.74
N GLY A 218 4.79 8.68 -11.77
CA GLY A 218 4.33 7.59 -10.93
C GLY A 218 3.02 7.95 -10.21
N ARG A 219 2.42 6.94 -9.59
CA ARG A 219 1.24 7.07 -8.72
C ARG A 219 1.68 7.06 -7.26
N THR A 220 0.99 7.79 -6.40
CA THR A 220 1.17 7.68 -4.96
C THR A 220 0.67 6.31 -4.53
N VAL A 221 1.50 5.53 -3.84
CA VAL A 221 1.03 4.32 -3.15
C VAL A 221 0.39 4.76 -1.84
N ASP A 222 1.16 5.44 -1.01
CA ASP A 222 0.73 5.99 0.27
C ASP A 222 1.79 6.96 0.83
N ALA A 223 1.51 7.60 1.97
CA ALA A 223 2.50 8.34 2.74
C ALA A 223 2.35 8.14 4.26
N ARG A 224 3.41 8.34 5.04
CA ARG A 224 3.40 8.24 6.51
C ARG A 224 4.13 9.43 7.12
N GLN A 225 3.55 10.05 8.13
CA GLN A 225 4.15 11.16 8.88
C GLN A 225 4.60 10.69 10.26
N THR A 226 5.84 10.99 10.64
CA THR A 226 6.35 10.77 12.00
C THR A 226 6.95 12.08 12.51
N GLY A 227 6.35 12.65 13.56
CA GLY A 227 6.66 14.02 13.98
C GLY A 227 6.33 15.04 12.88
N SER A 228 7.35 15.74 12.38
CA SER A 228 7.25 16.63 11.21
C SER A 228 7.65 15.98 9.89
N THR A 229 8.26 14.79 9.91
CA THR A 229 8.82 14.15 8.71
C THR A 229 7.76 13.33 8.01
N VAL A 230 7.51 13.63 6.73
CA VAL A 230 6.64 12.84 5.85
C VAL A 230 7.48 11.99 4.91
N ARG A 231 7.15 10.69 4.84
CA ARG A 231 7.61 9.77 3.80
C ARG A 231 6.50 9.58 2.78
N VAL A 232 6.74 9.89 1.51
CA VAL A 232 5.78 9.63 0.42
C VAL A 232 6.32 8.51 -0.46
N VAL A 233 5.53 7.47 -0.71
CA VAL A 233 5.90 6.32 -1.54
C VAL A 233 5.26 6.48 -2.91
N VAL A 234 6.09 6.55 -3.96
CA VAL A 234 5.65 6.68 -5.35
C VAL A 234 6.04 5.44 -6.14
N ARG A 235 5.07 4.84 -6.84
CA ARG A 235 5.26 3.69 -7.72
C ARG A 235 5.25 4.15 -9.19
N SER A 236 6.29 3.82 -9.95
CA SER A 236 6.41 4.18 -11.37
C SER A 236 6.88 2.99 -12.21
N HIS A 237 6.38 2.88 -13.44
CA HIS A 237 6.77 1.82 -14.39
C HIS A 237 7.86 2.28 -15.34
N ALA A 238 8.74 1.36 -15.73
CA ALA A 238 9.81 1.61 -16.69
C ALA A 238 9.23 1.99 -18.07
N GLN A 239 9.65 3.12 -18.61
CA GLN A 239 9.19 3.73 -19.85
C GLN A 239 10.12 3.33 -21.02
N VAL A 240 10.06 2.06 -21.42
CA VAL A 240 10.81 1.57 -22.58
C VAL A 240 9.99 1.84 -23.86
N PRO A 241 10.51 2.59 -24.85
CA PRO A 241 9.79 2.85 -26.08
C PRO A 241 9.78 1.59 -26.97
N PHE A 242 8.75 0.77 -26.83
CA PHE A 242 8.57 -0.43 -27.65
C PHE A 242 8.21 -0.07 -29.10
N PRO A 243 8.74 -0.80 -30.10
CA PRO A 243 8.46 -0.53 -31.49
C PRO A 243 7.07 -0.99 -31.89
N GLU A 244 6.30 -0.12 -32.56
CA GLU A 244 5.05 -0.52 -33.19
C GLU A 244 5.31 -1.48 -34.36
N LEU A 245 4.84 -2.71 -34.22
CA LEU A 245 4.92 -3.73 -35.26
C LEU A 245 3.52 -4.02 -35.85
N PRO A 246 3.41 -4.24 -37.18
CA PRO A 246 2.15 -4.56 -37.84
C PRO A 246 1.37 -5.67 -37.12
N ALA A 247 0.04 -5.64 -37.13
CA ALA A 247 -0.79 -6.65 -36.48
C ALA A 247 -0.44 -8.10 -36.88
N THR A 248 0.08 -8.29 -38.10
CA THR A 248 0.54 -9.56 -38.67
C THR A 248 1.87 -10.08 -38.14
N ALA A 249 2.62 -9.30 -37.35
CA ALA A 249 3.87 -9.77 -36.74
C ALA A 249 3.59 -10.83 -35.66
N ASP A 250 4.28 -11.95 -35.74
CA ASP A 250 4.17 -13.04 -34.77
C ASP A 250 4.73 -12.68 -33.38
N GLU A 251 4.36 -13.46 -32.37
CA GLU A 251 4.74 -13.21 -30.98
C GLU A 251 6.26 -13.25 -30.75
N ALA A 252 7.00 -14.11 -31.47
CA ALA A 252 8.44 -14.23 -31.33
C ALA A 252 9.18 -13.00 -31.91
N ALA A 253 8.71 -12.48 -33.04
CA ALA A 253 9.20 -11.23 -33.63
C ALA A 253 8.92 -10.03 -32.71
N ARG A 254 7.73 -9.97 -32.08
CA ARG A 254 7.38 -8.95 -31.08
C ARG A 254 8.28 -9.03 -29.85
N GLU A 255 8.44 -10.22 -29.27
CA GLU A 255 9.29 -10.43 -28.09
C GLU A 255 10.76 -10.07 -28.38
N ALA A 256 11.27 -10.46 -29.55
CA ALA A 256 12.63 -10.11 -29.98
C ALA A 256 12.82 -8.59 -30.15
N ALA A 257 11.84 -7.89 -30.76
CA ALA A 257 11.87 -6.44 -30.91
C ALA A 257 11.75 -5.71 -29.56
N ASN A 258 10.90 -6.19 -28.66
CA ASN A 258 10.75 -5.65 -27.31
C ASN A 258 12.04 -5.84 -26.49
N ARG A 259 12.68 -7.02 -26.55
CA ARG A 259 14.01 -7.25 -25.95
C ARG A 259 15.08 -6.32 -26.51
N ALA A 260 15.07 -6.06 -27.82
CA ALA A 260 16.02 -5.12 -28.44
C ALA A 260 15.81 -3.67 -27.95
N ALA A 261 14.56 -3.25 -27.75
CA ALA A 261 14.25 -1.93 -27.17
C ALA A 261 14.73 -1.80 -25.72
N VAL A 262 14.50 -2.82 -24.87
CA VAL A 262 15.04 -2.84 -23.50
C VAL A 262 16.57 -2.76 -23.51
N ALA A 263 17.24 -3.50 -24.39
CA ALA A 263 18.70 -3.53 -24.46
C ALA A 263 19.34 -2.18 -24.86
N THR A 264 18.61 -1.30 -25.54
CA THR A 264 19.10 0.03 -25.97
C THR A 264 18.60 1.19 -25.10
N ALA A 265 17.47 1.04 -24.39
CA ALA A 265 16.90 2.05 -23.49
C ALA A 265 17.91 2.55 -22.44
N GLY A 266 18.02 3.86 -22.24
CA GLY A 266 18.89 4.46 -21.22
C GLY A 266 18.28 4.44 -19.82
N ILE A 267 19.04 4.86 -18.82
CA ILE A 267 18.65 4.80 -17.40
C ILE A 267 17.40 5.65 -17.09
N GLU A 268 17.14 6.67 -17.90
CA GLU A 268 15.95 7.51 -17.87
C GLU A 268 14.64 6.78 -18.17
N ALA A 269 14.67 5.58 -18.79
CA ALA A 269 13.50 4.73 -18.92
C ALA A 269 13.03 4.22 -17.54
N TRP A 270 13.95 3.91 -16.63
CA TRP A 270 13.62 3.40 -15.30
C TRP A 270 13.45 4.51 -14.26
N LEU A 271 14.31 5.54 -14.26
CA LEU A 271 14.35 6.54 -13.18
C LEU A 271 13.39 7.70 -13.44
N PRO A 272 12.31 7.87 -12.63
CA PRO A 272 11.34 8.93 -12.84
C PRO A 272 11.98 10.31 -12.63
N THR A 273 11.56 11.25 -13.47
CA THR A 273 11.94 12.66 -13.35
C THR A 273 11.04 13.35 -12.34
N TYR A 274 11.63 14.15 -11.45
CA TYR A 274 10.90 15.04 -10.55
C TYR A 274 11.16 16.52 -10.85
N GLU A 275 10.22 17.36 -10.46
CA GLU A 275 10.23 18.82 -10.53
C GLU A 275 9.72 19.36 -9.20
N TRP A 276 10.34 20.42 -8.66
CA TRP A 276 9.88 21.06 -7.43
C TRP A 276 9.96 22.57 -7.50
N THR A 277 9.15 23.25 -6.69
CA THR A 277 9.15 24.71 -6.49
C THR A 277 9.09 25.07 -5.02
N ALA A 278 9.72 26.19 -4.66
CA ALA A 278 9.65 26.80 -3.33
C ALA A 278 9.71 28.33 -3.50
N GLY A 279 8.55 28.99 -3.47
CA GLY A 279 8.42 30.39 -3.88
C GLY A 279 8.93 30.61 -5.30
N THR A 280 10.02 31.37 -5.46
CA THR A 280 10.68 31.63 -6.75
C THR A 280 11.76 30.60 -7.11
N GLN A 281 12.18 29.76 -6.16
CA GLN A 281 13.14 28.69 -6.41
C GLN A 281 12.44 27.52 -7.12
N LYS A 282 13.17 26.86 -8.02
CA LYS A 282 12.73 25.63 -8.68
C LYS A 282 13.91 24.72 -8.94
N GLY A 283 13.67 23.42 -8.96
CA GLY A 283 14.63 22.41 -9.35
C GLY A 283 13.97 21.25 -10.07
N SER A 284 14.77 20.46 -10.76
CA SER A 284 14.34 19.18 -11.35
C SER A 284 15.50 18.20 -11.33
N GLY A 285 15.19 16.91 -11.42
CA GLY A 285 16.19 15.86 -11.33
C GLY A 285 15.63 14.47 -11.57
N ARG A 286 16.46 13.48 -11.25
CA ARG A 286 16.14 12.06 -11.12
C ARG A 286 16.81 11.55 -9.85
N VAL A 287 16.42 10.37 -9.39
CA VAL A 287 17.10 9.71 -8.28
C VAL A 287 18.52 9.34 -8.72
N ASP A 288 19.54 9.66 -7.92
CA ASP A 288 20.92 9.26 -8.22
C ASP A 288 21.05 7.72 -8.13
N CYS A 289 21.87 7.12 -8.99
CA CYS A 289 21.99 5.66 -9.03
C CYS A 289 22.65 5.06 -7.78
N ASP A 290 23.41 5.82 -6.99
CA ASP A 290 23.91 5.42 -5.66
C ASP A 290 22.80 5.37 -4.58
N ARG A 291 21.60 5.88 -4.92
CA ARG A 291 20.36 5.79 -4.13
C ARG A 291 19.35 4.83 -4.74
N LEU A 292 19.73 4.11 -5.79
CA LEU A 292 18.95 3.00 -6.34
C LEU A 292 19.44 1.68 -5.73
N SER A 293 18.50 0.79 -5.45
CA SER A 293 18.78 -0.58 -5.05
C SER A 293 17.77 -1.54 -5.68
N ARG A 294 17.96 -2.84 -5.52
CA ARG A 294 16.98 -3.85 -5.96
C ARG A 294 17.00 -5.11 -5.08
N PRO A 295 15.89 -5.86 -5.02
CA PRO A 295 15.91 -7.27 -4.66
C PRO A 295 16.58 -8.11 -5.75
N GLN A 296 17.29 -9.18 -5.37
CA GLN A 296 17.88 -10.13 -6.33
C GLN A 296 16.86 -10.77 -7.30
N THR A 297 15.60 -10.89 -6.90
CA THR A 297 14.50 -11.54 -7.63
C THR A 297 13.63 -10.60 -8.47
N GLY A 298 13.86 -9.27 -8.43
CA GLY A 298 13.02 -8.28 -9.11
C GLY A 298 13.11 -8.31 -10.65
N THR A 299 12.01 -7.94 -11.32
CA THR A 299 11.89 -7.84 -12.79
C THR A 299 12.53 -6.59 -13.38
N GLY A 300 12.72 -5.53 -12.58
CA GLY A 300 13.13 -4.22 -13.05
C GLY A 300 12.07 -3.42 -13.82
N SER A 301 10.83 -3.92 -13.96
CA SER A 301 9.75 -3.23 -14.68
C SER A 301 9.05 -2.12 -13.85
N THR A 302 9.20 -2.16 -12.52
CA THR A 302 8.63 -1.19 -11.58
C THR A 302 9.72 -0.59 -10.69
N MET A 303 9.56 0.68 -10.31
CA MET A 303 10.33 1.37 -9.29
C MET A 303 9.42 1.86 -8.17
N LEU A 304 9.82 1.64 -6.93
CA LEU A 304 9.30 2.30 -5.74
C LEU A 304 10.27 3.41 -5.35
N THR A 305 9.78 4.63 -5.13
CA THR A 305 10.60 5.77 -4.70
C THR A 305 10.04 6.34 -3.41
N VAL A 306 10.87 6.35 -2.36
CA VAL A 306 10.54 6.96 -1.07
C VAL A 306 11.08 8.38 -1.07
N LEU A 307 10.16 9.35 -1.00
CA LEU A 307 10.43 10.78 -0.84
C LEU A 307 10.35 11.18 0.63
N SER A 308 11.00 12.28 0.99
CA SER A 308 11.20 12.73 2.37
C SER A 308 11.10 14.24 2.48
N PHE A 309 10.14 14.72 3.27
CA PHE A 309 9.90 16.15 3.51
C PHE A 309 9.76 16.44 5.00
N ASP A 310 10.22 17.61 5.45
CA ASP A 310 10.06 18.09 6.83
C ASP A 310 9.06 19.25 6.82
N LEU A 311 7.90 19.05 7.44
CA LEU A 311 6.82 20.04 7.49
C LEU A 311 7.08 21.19 8.48
N THR A 312 8.23 21.23 9.16
CA THR A 312 8.67 22.48 9.82
C THR A 312 9.28 23.49 8.85
N ALA A 313 9.58 23.09 7.61
CA ALA A 313 10.19 23.96 6.61
C ALA A 313 9.16 24.55 5.64
N ASP A 314 9.21 25.87 5.44
CA ASP A 314 8.40 26.64 4.48
C ASP A 314 8.67 26.32 2.99
N ARG A 315 9.19 25.14 2.66
CA ARG A 315 9.60 24.74 1.31
C ARG A 315 9.64 23.23 1.10
N LEU A 316 9.33 22.81 -0.12
CA LEU A 316 9.68 21.49 -0.64
C LEU A 316 11.07 21.55 -1.30
N THR A 317 11.80 20.43 -1.27
CA THR A 317 13.11 20.27 -1.94
C THR A 317 13.04 19.17 -3.01
N ASP A 318 14.18 18.61 -3.40
CA ASP A 318 14.29 17.35 -4.15
C ASP A 318 13.58 16.15 -3.50
N GLY A 319 13.22 16.22 -2.21
CA GLY A 319 12.59 15.15 -1.46
C GLY A 319 13.56 14.05 -1.03
N ASN A 320 14.89 14.27 -1.10
CA ASN A 320 15.93 13.29 -0.76
C ASN A 320 15.62 11.84 -1.22
N PRO A 321 15.33 11.62 -2.52
CA PRO A 321 14.71 10.38 -2.96
C PRO A 321 15.64 9.16 -2.82
N VAL A 322 15.04 8.01 -2.54
CA VAL A 322 15.68 6.68 -2.57
C VAL A 322 14.76 5.74 -3.34
N SER A 323 15.29 4.99 -4.30
CA SER A 323 14.50 4.10 -5.15
C SER A 323 14.88 2.64 -4.98
N VAL A 324 13.90 1.76 -5.15
CA VAL A 324 14.08 0.31 -5.24
C VAL A 324 13.40 -0.21 -6.50
N ALA A 325 14.14 -0.98 -7.31
CA ALA A 325 13.65 -1.67 -8.50
C ALA A 325 12.82 -2.91 -8.13
N ALA A 326 11.67 -2.64 -7.51
CA ALA A 326 10.74 -3.61 -6.95
C ALA A 326 9.30 -3.13 -7.18
N ASP A 327 8.35 -3.97 -6.79
CA ASP A 327 6.93 -3.67 -6.84
C ASP A 327 6.27 -3.85 -5.47
N ALA A 328 5.42 -2.91 -5.09
CA ALA A 328 4.66 -2.87 -3.83
C ALA A 328 3.43 -1.99 -4.00
N ASP A 329 2.35 -2.39 -3.34
CA ASP A 329 1.06 -1.70 -3.30
C ASP A 329 0.63 -1.33 -1.88
N THR A 330 1.29 -1.90 -0.87
CA THR A 330 0.96 -1.71 0.54
C THR A 330 2.13 -1.03 1.28
N VAL A 331 1.80 -0.04 2.11
CA VAL A 331 2.76 0.70 2.95
C VAL A 331 2.38 0.52 4.41
N TYR A 332 3.36 0.15 5.24
CA TYR A 332 3.23 0.07 6.69
C TYR A 332 4.43 0.77 7.34
N SER A 333 4.25 1.51 8.43
CA SER A 333 5.36 2.23 9.08
C SER A 333 5.17 2.30 10.59
N THR A 334 6.25 2.10 11.32
CA THR A 334 6.42 2.58 12.70
C THR A 334 7.17 3.91 12.69
N GLY A 335 7.46 4.47 13.87
CA GLY A 335 8.31 5.65 13.98
C GLY A 335 9.80 5.44 13.65
N GLY A 336 10.24 4.20 13.36
CA GLY A 336 11.64 3.87 13.06
C GLY A 336 11.86 2.97 11.83
N SER A 337 10.82 2.25 11.39
CA SER A 337 10.84 1.41 10.19
C SER A 337 9.72 1.81 9.23
N LEU A 338 9.98 1.76 7.93
CA LEU A 338 8.97 1.80 6.86
C LEU A 338 9.07 0.50 6.05
N TYR A 339 7.96 -0.17 5.85
CA TYR A 339 7.85 -1.42 5.09
C TYR A 339 7.01 -1.18 3.84
N LEU A 340 7.59 -1.50 2.68
CA LEU A 340 6.86 -1.58 1.41
C LEU A 340 6.62 -3.05 1.12
N VAL A 341 5.38 -3.41 0.81
CA VAL A 341 4.95 -4.80 0.66
C VAL A 341 4.22 -4.97 -0.66
N GLY A 342 4.58 -6.01 -1.40
CA GLY A 342 4.02 -6.33 -2.70
C GLY A 342 3.76 -7.82 -2.87
N GLN A 343 2.97 -8.17 -3.86
CA GLN A 343 2.57 -9.54 -4.13
C GLN A 343 3.01 -9.97 -5.54
N ARG A 344 3.51 -11.20 -5.65
CA ARG A 344 3.79 -11.85 -6.94
C ARG A 344 3.28 -13.26 -6.97
N TRP A 345 2.93 -13.72 -8.16
CA TRP A 345 2.44 -15.07 -8.41
C TRP A 345 3.58 -15.92 -8.99
N VAL A 346 3.89 -17.05 -8.34
CA VAL A 346 4.87 -18.01 -8.87
C VAL A 346 4.19 -18.88 -9.92
N GLU A 347 4.35 -18.51 -11.20
CA GLU A 347 3.87 -19.32 -12.32
C GLU A 347 4.29 -20.78 -12.17
N VAL A 348 3.30 -21.68 -12.13
CA VAL A 348 3.57 -23.11 -12.04
C VAL A 348 3.88 -23.62 -13.46
N PRO A 349 4.98 -24.38 -13.67
CA PRO A 349 5.34 -24.86 -15.00
C PRO A 349 4.18 -25.62 -15.68
N PRO A 350 3.98 -25.44 -17.01
CA PRO A 350 2.96 -26.15 -17.75
C PRO A 350 3.20 -27.65 -17.68
N ALA A 351 2.15 -28.40 -17.37
CA ALA A 351 2.13 -29.85 -17.30
C ALA A 351 0.99 -30.38 -18.20
N PRO A 352 1.13 -31.56 -18.83
CA PRO A 352 0.20 -32.03 -19.85
C PRO A 352 -1.26 -32.18 -19.37
N ASP A 353 -1.47 -32.40 -18.07
CA ASP A 353 -2.81 -32.57 -17.46
C ASP A 353 -3.43 -31.27 -16.92
N ARG A 354 -2.77 -30.10 -17.09
CA ARG A 354 -3.25 -28.82 -16.52
C ARG A 354 -4.17 -28.05 -17.47
N ARG A 355 -5.19 -27.42 -16.88
CA ARG A 355 -6.05 -26.44 -17.56
C ARG A 355 -5.29 -25.11 -17.76
N PRO A 356 -5.44 -24.44 -18.92
CA PRO A 356 -4.94 -23.08 -19.10
C PRO A 356 -5.52 -22.12 -18.06
N GLY A 357 -4.71 -21.17 -17.58
CA GLY A 357 -5.15 -20.12 -16.65
C GLY A 357 -5.09 -20.47 -15.16
N GLN A 358 -4.49 -21.60 -14.78
CA GLN A 358 -4.20 -21.86 -13.36
C GLN A 358 -3.10 -20.90 -12.87
N ILE A 359 -3.47 -19.99 -11.95
CA ILE A 359 -2.58 -18.99 -11.38
C ILE A 359 -1.50 -19.68 -10.53
N GLY A 360 -0.42 -18.97 -10.19
CA GLY A 360 0.61 -19.44 -9.27
C GLY A 360 0.17 -19.57 -7.80
N GLU A 361 1.10 -19.96 -6.94
CA GLU A 361 1.00 -19.60 -5.51
C GLU A 361 1.37 -18.12 -5.35
N ALA A 362 0.65 -17.42 -4.46
CA ALA A 362 1.03 -16.06 -4.06
C ALA A 362 2.26 -16.10 -3.15
N ILE A 363 3.18 -15.16 -3.37
CA ILE A 363 4.24 -14.81 -2.45
C ILE A 363 4.14 -13.32 -2.16
N THR A 364 4.23 -12.97 -0.88
CA THR A 364 4.37 -11.60 -0.41
C THR A 364 5.86 -11.28 -0.28
N ASP A 365 6.34 -10.31 -1.06
CA ASP A 365 7.70 -9.76 -0.96
C ASP A 365 7.67 -8.49 -0.08
N ILE A 366 8.66 -8.33 0.81
CA ILE A 366 8.71 -7.28 1.84
C ILE A 366 10.03 -6.52 1.75
N TYR A 367 9.98 -5.19 1.79
CA TYR A 367 11.14 -4.29 1.70
C TYR A 367 11.16 -3.33 2.90
N GLN A 368 12.13 -3.48 3.81
CA GLN A 368 12.28 -2.64 5.01
C GLN A 368 13.26 -1.48 4.76
N PHE A 369 12.82 -0.28 5.11
CA PHE A 369 13.61 0.93 5.22
C PHE A 369 13.74 1.35 6.69
N ASP A 370 14.91 1.85 7.05
CA ASP A 370 15.21 2.56 8.29
C ASP A 370 14.86 4.03 8.12
N THR A 371 13.93 4.51 8.95
CA THR A 371 13.34 5.85 8.93
C THR A 371 13.53 6.62 10.22
N ALA A 372 14.25 6.07 11.20
CA ALA A 372 14.44 6.62 12.55
C ALA A 372 15.11 8.01 12.58
N ALA A 373 15.80 8.40 11.51
CA ALA A 373 16.32 9.74 11.32
C ALA A 373 15.48 10.51 10.28
N ALA A 374 15.14 11.78 10.57
CA ALA A 374 14.33 12.65 9.71
C ALA A 374 14.87 12.82 8.27
N GLY A 375 16.18 12.66 8.07
CA GLY A 375 16.83 12.74 6.76
C GLY A 375 16.50 11.57 5.81
N ARG A 376 17.29 11.43 4.74
CA ARG A 376 17.13 10.39 3.71
C ARG A 376 16.97 8.99 4.34
N PRO A 377 15.91 8.22 4.01
CA PRO A 377 15.71 6.88 4.54
C PRO A 377 16.76 5.93 3.95
N ARG A 378 16.96 4.77 4.57
CA ARG A 378 17.90 3.77 4.08
C ARG A 378 17.18 2.46 3.87
N TYR A 379 17.20 1.89 2.67
CA TYR A 379 16.73 0.52 2.45
C TYR A 379 17.70 -0.44 3.18
N VAL A 380 17.18 -1.28 4.08
CA VAL A 380 18.02 -2.06 5.02
C VAL A 380 17.89 -3.56 4.93
N ALA A 381 16.73 -4.08 4.49
CA ALA A 381 16.54 -5.50 4.33
C ALA A 381 15.34 -5.86 3.45
N ALA A 382 15.32 -7.08 2.94
CA ALA A 382 14.16 -7.64 2.26
C ALA A 382 13.89 -9.10 2.66
N GLY A 383 12.67 -9.57 2.43
CA GLY A 383 12.30 -10.96 2.71
C GLY A 383 11.02 -11.38 1.97
N THR A 384 10.65 -12.66 2.13
CA THR A 384 9.44 -13.22 1.53
C THR A 384 8.71 -14.12 2.49
N ILE A 385 7.39 -14.20 2.34
CA ILE A 385 6.51 -15.16 3.00
C ILE A 385 5.49 -15.71 1.99
N PRO A 386 5.00 -16.94 2.17
CA PRO A 386 3.95 -17.48 1.32
C PRO A 386 2.61 -16.76 1.55
N GLY A 387 1.75 -16.83 0.53
CA GLY A 387 0.40 -16.29 0.58
C GLY A 387 0.30 -14.82 0.21
N ARG A 388 -0.95 -14.35 0.15
CA ARG A 388 -1.32 -12.95 -0.09
C ARG A 388 -1.61 -12.22 1.21
N LEU A 389 -1.15 -11.00 1.31
CA LEU A 389 -1.56 -10.03 2.32
C LEU A 389 -2.99 -9.55 2.02
N ILE A 390 -3.79 -9.21 3.03
CA ILE A 390 -5.05 -8.48 2.80
C ILE A 390 -4.80 -6.99 2.58
N ASN A 391 -4.05 -6.33 3.48
CA ASN A 391 -3.80 -4.88 3.51
C ASN A 391 -2.71 -4.52 4.54
N GLN A 392 -2.50 -3.23 4.85
CA GLN A 392 -1.39 -2.79 5.71
C GLN A 392 -1.44 -3.26 7.19
N TYR A 393 -2.59 -3.66 7.73
CA TYR A 393 -2.74 -3.97 9.18
C TYR A 393 -2.69 -5.47 9.47
N ALA A 394 -2.65 -6.28 8.40
CA ALA A 394 -2.05 -7.60 8.46
C ALA A 394 -0.55 -7.55 8.85
N LEU A 395 0.11 -6.38 8.83
CA LEU A 395 1.46 -6.17 9.36
C LEU A 395 1.44 -5.56 10.78
N SER A 396 2.44 -5.90 11.60
CA SER A 396 2.79 -5.16 12.82
C SER A 396 4.23 -5.45 13.26
N GLU A 397 5.02 -4.42 13.57
CA GLU A 397 6.33 -4.56 14.20
C GLU A 397 6.20 -4.54 15.74
N TRP A 398 6.73 -5.56 16.41
CA TRP A 398 6.77 -5.64 17.87
C TRP A 398 8.11 -6.19 18.33
N GLN A 399 8.77 -5.50 19.26
CA GLN A 399 10.08 -5.90 19.81
C GLN A 399 11.12 -6.23 18.72
N GLY A 400 11.16 -5.45 17.63
CA GLY A 400 12.08 -5.65 16.51
C GLY A 400 11.77 -6.85 15.60
N HIS A 401 10.59 -7.46 15.73
CA HIS A 401 10.08 -8.52 14.86
C HIS A 401 8.91 -7.99 14.06
N LEU A 402 8.93 -8.18 12.73
CA LEU A 402 7.80 -7.91 11.86
C LEU A 402 6.87 -9.13 11.88
N ARG A 403 5.59 -8.91 12.11
CA ARG A 403 4.55 -9.94 12.10
C ARG A 403 3.65 -9.66 10.91
N VAL A 404 3.34 -10.69 10.13
CA VAL A 404 2.62 -10.54 8.86
C VAL A 404 1.61 -11.68 8.71
N ALA A 405 0.34 -11.32 8.52
CA ALA A 405 -0.74 -12.26 8.28
C ALA A 405 -1.01 -12.42 6.79
N THR A 406 -1.09 -13.67 6.31
CA THR A 406 -1.34 -13.97 4.90
C THR A 406 -2.32 -15.13 4.73
N THR A 407 -2.94 -15.22 3.55
CA THR A 407 -3.70 -16.41 3.12
C THR A 407 -3.04 -17.05 1.91
N THR A 408 -2.73 -18.35 2.01
CA THR A 408 -2.27 -19.19 0.90
C THR A 408 -3.45 -19.81 0.14
N GLY A 409 -3.18 -20.54 -0.95
CA GLY A 409 -4.21 -21.21 -1.76
C GLY A 409 -4.87 -20.32 -2.83
N GLN A 410 -5.73 -20.94 -3.64
CA GLN A 410 -6.33 -20.31 -4.83
C GLN A 410 -7.87 -20.25 -4.76
N ASP A 411 -8.48 -21.19 -4.05
CA ASP A 411 -9.93 -21.33 -3.91
C ASP A 411 -10.30 -21.87 -2.52
N GLU A 412 -11.59 -21.90 -2.22
CA GLU A 412 -12.16 -22.39 -0.94
C GLU A 412 -11.86 -23.88 -0.62
N ARG A 413 -11.19 -24.61 -1.53
CA ARG A 413 -10.73 -26.00 -1.28
C ARG A 413 -9.25 -26.06 -0.90
N THR A 414 -8.53 -24.98 -1.08
CA THR A 414 -7.06 -24.91 -0.96
C THR A 414 -6.57 -23.74 -0.12
N SER A 415 -7.43 -22.78 0.24
CA SER A 415 -7.04 -21.64 1.07
C SER A 415 -6.86 -22.03 2.54
N GLU A 416 -5.83 -21.45 3.15
CA GLU A 416 -5.65 -21.43 4.60
C GLU A 416 -4.85 -20.17 4.94
N SER A 417 -5.08 -19.64 6.15
CA SER A 417 -4.46 -18.40 6.62
C SER A 417 -3.43 -18.67 7.71
N GLY A 418 -2.55 -17.70 7.94
CA GLY A 418 -1.52 -17.79 8.96
C GLY A 418 -0.92 -16.45 9.33
N VAL A 419 -0.14 -16.44 10.41
CA VAL A 419 0.68 -15.31 10.85
C VAL A 419 2.14 -15.76 10.90
N HIS A 420 2.98 -15.07 10.15
CA HIS A 420 4.43 -15.27 10.09
C HIS A 420 5.14 -14.19 10.91
N VAL A 421 6.18 -14.57 11.64
CA VAL A 421 7.06 -13.67 12.38
C VAL A 421 8.43 -13.65 11.70
N LEU A 422 8.97 -12.47 11.42
CA LEU A 422 10.27 -12.25 10.79
C LEU A 422 11.14 -11.33 11.63
N ARG A 423 12.46 -11.58 11.62
CA ARG A 423 13.46 -10.69 12.23
C ARG A 423 14.52 -10.32 11.20
N ARG A 424 14.97 -9.06 11.20
CA ARG A 424 16.10 -8.63 10.37
C ARG A 424 17.40 -9.30 10.82
N GLN A 425 18.11 -9.91 9.87
CA GLN A 425 19.43 -10.50 10.01
C GLN A 425 20.31 -9.94 8.87
N GLY A 426 21.13 -8.94 9.18
CA GLY A 426 21.88 -8.20 8.16
C GLY A 426 20.95 -7.44 7.21
N ASP A 427 20.96 -7.84 5.95
CA ASP A 427 20.16 -7.33 4.83
C ASP A 427 18.92 -8.20 4.49
N THR A 428 18.65 -9.21 5.31
CA THR A 428 17.57 -10.18 5.07
C THR A 428 16.54 -10.12 6.21
N LEU A 429 15.25 -10.09 5.89
CA LEU A 429 14.16 -10.39 6.82
C LEU A 429 13.95 -11.91 6.85
N THR A 430 14.37 -12.54 7.94
CA THR A 430 14.34 -14.00 8.08
C THR A 430 13.13 -14.42 8.93
N PRO A 431 12.27 -15.33 8.45
CA PRO A 431 11.21 -15.93 9.28
C PRO A 431 11.80 -16.61 10.53
N THR A 432 11.21 -16.35 11.70
CA THR A 432 11.61 -16.92 13.00
C THR A 432 10.57 -17.87 13.58
N GLY A 433 9.29 -17.67 13.26
CA GLY A 433 8.17 -18.49 13.71
C GLY A 433 6.94 -18.27 12.83
N ALA A 434 5.99 -19.20 12.86
CA ALA A 434 4.71 -19.04 12.15
C ALA A 434 3.62 -19.91 12.78
N VAL A 435 2.38 -19.45 12.67
CA VAL A 435 1.16 -20.24 12.92
C VAL A 435 0.33 -20.24 11.62
N THR A 436 -0.04 -21.42 11.12
CA THR A 436 -0.76 -21.61 9.84
C THR A 436 -1.98 -22.51 10.04
N GLY A 437 -2.76 -22.77 8.99
CA GLY A 437 -3.98 -23.58 9.07
C GLY A 437 -5.18 -22.86 9.71
N LEU A 438 -5.15 -21.53 9.80
CA LEU A 438 -6.28 -20.72 10.28
C LEU A 438 -7.35 -20.63 9.18
N GLY A 439 -8.61 -20.88 9.51
CA GLY A 439 -9.74 -20.84 8.57
C GLY A 439 -9.52 -21.66 7.28
N PRO A 440 -9.42 -23.00 7.31
CA PRO A 440 -9.29 -23.81 6.10
C PRO A 440 -10.50 -23.65 5.16
N GLY A 441 -10.24 -23.24 3.92
CA GLY A 441 -11.24 -22.90 2.92
C GLY A 441 -11.81 -21.48 3.03
N GLU A 442 -11.24 -20.65 3.92
CA GLU A 442 -11.65 -19.28 4.20
C GLU A 442 -10.55 -18.30 3.78
N TRP A 443 -10.85 -17.00 3.88
CA TRP A 443 -9.89 -15.91 3.65
C TRP A 443 -9.89 -14.97 4.85
N ILE A 444 -8.73 -14.38 5.16
CA ILE A 444 -8.67 -13.26 6.12
C ILE A 444 -9.65 -12.17 5.67
N ARG A 445 -10.39 -11.62 6.64
CA ARG A 445 -11.23 -10.43 6.49
C ARG A 445 -10.74 -9.27 7.36
N SER A 446 -10.14 -9.54 8.52
CA SER A 446 -9.49 -8.52 9.36
C SER A 446 -8.36 -9.11 10.22
N VAL A 447 -7.39 -8.29 10.60
CA VAL A 447 -6.27 -8.65 11.48
C VAL A 447 -6.01 -7.53 12.49
N ARG A 448 -5.73 -7.91 13.74
CA ARG A 448 -5.58 -6.97 14.85
C ARG A 448 -4.54 -7.40 15.86
N TYR A 449 -3.34 -6.85 15.76
CA TYR A 449 -2.25 -7.11 16.71
C TYR A 449 -2.44 -6.29 18.00
N LEU A 450 -2.20 -6.86 19.18
CA LEU A 450 -2.28 -6.18 20.48
C LEU A 450 -1.13 -6.63 21.40
N GLY A 451 -0.01 -5.90 21.35
CA GLY A 451 1.17 -6.26 22.13
C GLY A 451 1.70 -7.63 21.69
N ASP A 452 1.67 -8.61 22.59
CA ASP A 452 2.03 -10.01 22.36
C ASP A 452 0.90 -10.88 21.78
N THR A 453 -0.32 -10.38 21.64
CA THR A 453 -1.43 -11.13 21.02
C THR A 453 -1.76 -10.65 19.60
N ALA A 454 -2.45 -11.48 18.84
CA ALA A 454 -3.12 -11.06 17.61
C ALA A 454 -4.50 -11.72 17.47
N TYR A 455 -5.41 -11.00 16.83
CA TYR A 455 -6.74 -11.48 16.50
C TYR A 455 -6.86 -11.53 14.98
N VAL A 456 -7.28 -12.69 14.45
CA VAL A 456 -7.42 -12.93 13.01
C VAL A 456 -8.84 -13.40 12.76
N VAL A 457 -9.52 -12.69 11.87
CA VAL A 457 -10.89 -12.97 11.46
C VAL A 457 -10.83 -13.53 10.05
N THR A 458 -11.36 -14.74 9.87
CA THR A 458 -11.51 -15.39 8.56
C THR A 458 -12.99 -15.62 8.27
N PHE A 459 -13.39 -15.70 7.00
CA PHE A 459 -14.81 -15.92 6.70
C PHE A 459 -15.06 -16.75 5.45
N ARG A 460 -16.13 -17.53 5.52
CA ARG A 460 -16.84 -18.13 4.38
C ARG A 460 -18.35 -18.23 4.63
N GLN A 461 -18.75 -18.68 5.82
CA GLN A 461 -20.16 -18.77 6.24
C GLN A 461 -20.37 -18.39 7.72
N THR A 462 -19.41 -18.78 8.57
CA THR A 462 -19.26 -18.29 9.96
C THR A 462 -17.84 -17.72 10.08
N ASP A 463 -17.64 -16.76 10.98
CA ASP A 463 -16.34 -16.15 11.29
C ASP A 463 -15.80 -16.74 12.59
N PRO A 464 -14.73 -17.54 12.54
CA PRO A 464 -13.85 -17.76 13.68
C PRO A 464 -12.94 -16.54 13.90
N LEU A 465 -13.27 -15.73 14.91
CA LEU A 465 -12.32 -14.81 15.54
C LEU A 465 -11.26 -15.66 16.27
N TYR A 466 -10.14 -15.93 15.61
CA TYR A 466 -8.98 -16.57 16.21
C TYR A 466 -8.24 -15.59 17.11
N ALA A 467 -7.84 -16.06 18.28
CA ALA A 467 -6.91 -15.38 19.18
C ALA A 467 -5.58 -16.14 19.21
N LEU A 468 -4.48 -15.41 19.00
CA LEU A 468 -3.13 -15.95 18.85
C LEU A 468 -2.22 -15.37 19.94
N ASP A 469 -1.37 -16.21 20.54
CA ASP A 469 -0.25 -15.79 21.36
C ASP A 469 1.03 -15.77 20.51
N LEU A 470 1.65 -14.59 20.44
CA LEU A 470 2.87 -14.25 19.72
C LEU A 470 3.97 -13.73 20.68
N SER A 471 3.87 -14.01 21.98
CA SER A 471 4.89 -13.65 23.00
C SER A 471 6.23 -14.35 22.76
N ASP A 472 6.20 -15.59 22.27
CA ASP A 472 7.36 -16.29 21.71
C ASP A 472 7.39 -16.11 20.18
N HIS A 473 8.28 -15.23 19.71
CA HIS A 473 8.51 -14.94 18.29
C HIS A 473 9.00 -16.14 17.45
N THR A 474 9.31 -17.27 18.09
CA THR A 474 9.72 -18.53 17.45
C THR A 474 8.66 -19.64 17.53
N ALA A 475 7.73 -19.54 18.48
CA ALA A 475 6.65 -20.51 18.69
C ALA A 475 5.26 -19.85 18.86
N PRO A 476 4.81 -19.02 17.90
CA PRO A 476 3.46 -18.45 17.92
C PRO A 476 2.41 -19.56 17.83
N ARG A 477 1.27 -19.41 18.50
CA ARG A 477 0.22 -20.44 18.57
C ARG A 477 -1.18 -19.87 18.69
N VAL A 478 -2.18 -20.62 18.22
CA VAL A 478 -3.59 -20.37 18.53
C VAL A 478 -3.82 -20.60 20.02
N THR A 479 -4.49 -19.67 20.69
CA THR A 479 -4.91 -19.79 22.09
C THR A 479 -6.42 -19.93 22.24
N GLY A 480 -7.20 -19.26 21.41
CA GLY A 480 -8.66 -19.32 21.42
C GLY A 480 -9.30 -19.12 20.05
N GLU A 481 -10.58 -19.46 19.94
CA GLU A 481 -11.39 -19.32 18.73
C GLU A 481 -12.83 -19.01 19.15
N LEU A 482 -13.42 -17.94 18.63
CA LEU A 482 -14.82 -17.59 18.83
C LEU A 482 -15.56 -17.62 17.49
N LYS A 483 -16.45 -18.60 17.31
CA LYS A 483 -17.31 -18.68 16.12
C LYS A 483 -18.57 -17.85 16.30
N ILE A 484 -18.79 -16.93 15.38
CA ILE A 484 -20.04 -16.16 15.23
C ILE A 484 -20.54 -16.22 13.78
N THR A 485 -21.82 -15.92 13.59
CA THR A 485 -22.35 -15.59 12.26
C THR A 485 -21.87 -14.20 11.85
N GLY A 486 -21.89 -13.94 10.54
CA GLY A 486 -21.30 -12.74 9.98
C GLY A 486 -19.77 -12.77 10.02
N TYR A 487 -19.14 -11.62 9.84
CA TYR A 487 -17.71 -11.40 10.04
C TYR A 487 -17.39 -9.96 10.42
N SER A 488 -16.26 -9.75 11.11
CA SER A 488 -15.68 -8.42 11.28
C SER A 488 -14.74 -8.09 10.11
N ALA A 489 -15.10 -7.12 9.26
CA ALA A 489 -14.21 -6.59 8.23
C ALA A 489 -13.07 -5.74 8.83
N TYR A 490 -13.30 -5.16 10.00
CA TYR A 490 -12.36 -4.28 10.65
C TYR A 490 -12.49 -4.39 12.19
N LEU A 491 -11.36 -4.51 12.89
CA LEU A 491 -11.26 -4.66 14.35
C LEU A 491 -10.56 -3.45 15.02
N HIS A 492 -11.28 -2.72 15.87
CA HIS A 492 -10.76 -1.62 16.69
C HIS A 492 -10.59 -2.03 18.16
N PRO A 493 -9.41 -1.86 18.79
CA PRO A 493 -9.26 -2.17 20.21
C PRO A 493 -9.70 -0.99 21.07
N ILE A 494 -10.35 -1.30 22.18
CA ILE A 494 -10.74 -0.31 23.18
C ILE A 494 -10.09 -0.63 24.54
N ALA A 495 -10.47 0.11 25.58
CA ALA A 495 -9.98 -0.11 26.94
C ALA A 495 -10.33 -1.52 27.49
N ASP A 496 -9.70 -1.87 28.61
CA ASP A 496 -10.03 -3.04 29.44
C ASP A 496 -10.02 -4.40 28.71
N GLY A 497 -9.16 -4.55 27.69
CA GLY A 497 -9.00 -5.82 26.97
C GLY A 497 -10.21 -6.19 26.11
N ARG A 498 -10.78 -5.20 25.41
CA ARG A 498 -11.95 -5.38 24.53
C ARG A 498 -11.64 -5.00 23.08
N LEU A 499 -12.42 -5.54 22.15
CA LEU A 499 -12.43 -5.17 20.73
C LEU A 499 -13.82 -4.73 20.29
N LEU A 500 -13.89 -3.78 19.38
CA LEU A 500 -15.05 -3.53 18.52
C LEU A 500 -14.76 -4.16 17.16
N GLY A 501 -15.69 -4.93 16.62
CA GLY A 501 -15.67 -5.39 15.23
C GLY A 501 -16.73 -4.67 14.42
N ILE A 502 -16.38 -4.23 13.22
CA ILE A 502 -17.27 -3.61 12.24
C ILE A 502 -17.23 -4.48 10.99
N GLY A 503 -18.39 -4.83 10.45
CA GLY A 503 -18.51 -5.77 9.35
C GLY A 503 -19.96 -6.07 9.04
N GLN A 504 -20.26 -7.33 8.72
CA GLN A 504 -21.57 -7.76 8.22
C GLN A 504 -22.08 -8.95 9.04
N GLU A 505 -23.35 -8.95 9.43
CA GLU A 505 -24.04 -10.15 9.92
C GLU A 505 -24.36 -11.09 8.73
N ALA A 506 -24.48 -12.39 8.96
CA ALA A 506 -24.84 -13.37 7.93
C ALA A 506 -25.77 -14.48 8.44
N ASP A 507 -26.48 -15.16 7.53
CA ASP A 507 -27.13 -16.45 7.88
C ASP A 507 -26.12 -17.60 7.98
N LEU A 508 -26.58 -18.77 8.43
CA LEU A 508 -25.76 -19.99 8.54
C LEU A 508 -25.31 -20.55 7.17
N ASP A 509 -25.90 -20.08 6.06
CA ASP A 509 -25.43 -20.41 4.71
C ASP A 509 -24.33 -19.42 4.23
N GLY A 510 -24.02 -18.37 5.01
CA GLY A 510 -23.04 -17.33 4.68
C GLY A 510 -23.60 -16.13 3.91
N ARG A 511 -24.93 -16.00 3.76
CA ARG A 511 -25.52 -14.83 3.09
C ARG A 511 -25.51 -13.64 4.02
N VAL A 512 -24.79 -12.60 3.61
CA VAL A 512 -24.74 -11.29 4.27
C VAL A 512 -26.13 -10.69 4.44
N GLN A 513 -26.42 -10.16 5.63
CA GLN A 513 -27.71 -9.60 6.04
C GLN A 513 -27.69 -8.09 6.33
N GLY A 514 -26.52 -7.47 6.47
CA GLY A 514 -26.36 -6.03 6.74
C GLY A 514 -25.33 -5.72 7.84
N VAL A 515 -24.97 -4.45 7.98
CA VAL A 515 -23.91 -3.98 8.89
C VAL A 515 -24.11 -4.49 10.32
N GLN A 516 -23.03 -5.03 10.88
CA GLN A 516 -22.89 -5.35 12.29
C GLN A 516 -21.79 -4.50 12.93
N VAL A 517 -22.04 -4.09 14.17
CA VAL A 517 -21.02 -3.62 15.11
C VAL A 517 -21.05 -4.54 16.33
N SER A 518 -19.98 -5.30 16.56
CA SER A 518 -19.85 -6.27 17.66
C SER A 518 -18.90 -5.75 18.73
N LEU A 519 -19.20 -6.00 20.01
CA LEU A 519 -18.31 -5.76 21.15
C LEU A 519 -17.83 -7.08 21.71
N PHE A 520 -16.51 -7.26 21.79
CA PHE A 520 -15.86 -8.48 22.28
C PHE A 520 -15.07 -8.23 23.56
N ASP A 521 -15.11 -9.21 24.47
CA ASP A 521 -14.14 -9.39 25.55
C ASP A 521 -13.01 -10.28 25.04
N VAL A 522 -11.77 -9.80 25.20
CA VAL A 522 -10.54 -10.53 24.86
C VAL A 522 -9.50 -10.47 26.00
N ARG A 523 -9.96 -10.24 27.24
CA ARG A 523 -9.09 -10.24 28.44
C ARG A 523 -8.46 -11.60 28.73
N ASP A 524 -9.15 -12.68 28.35
CA ASP A 524 -8.62 -14.04 28.29
C ASP A 524 -8.55 -14.45 26.80
N PRO A 525 -7.37 -14.39 26.15
CA PRO A 525 -7.21 -14.79 24.75
C PRO A 525 -7.55 -16.26 24.50
N ALA A 526 -7.58 -17.13 25.53
CA ALA A 526 -8.02 -18.51 25.35
C ALA A 526 -9.56 -18.64 25.28
N ARG A 527 -10.31 -17.60 25.66
CA ARG A 527 -11.77 -17.61 25.78
C ARG A 527 -12.42 -16.28 25.33
N PRO A 528 -12.16 -15.80 24.09
CA PRO A 528 -12.81 -14.61 23.57
C PRO A 528 -14.34 -14.77 23.53
N LEU A 529 -15.08 -13.68 23.83
CA LEU A 529 -16.55 -13.69 23.90
C LEU A 529 -17.15 -12.44 23.25
N ARG A 530 -18.19 -12.60 22.42
CA ARG A 530 -19.03 -11.48 21.97
C ARG A 530 -19.98 -11.10 23.12
N LEU A 531 -19.78 -9.91 23.69
CA LEU A 531 -20.58 -9.38 24.78
C LEU A 531 -21.93 -8.82 24.30
N ASP A 532 -21.88 -8.05 23.21
CA ASP A 532 -23.06 -7.40 22.62
C ASP A 532 -22.83 -7.16 21.12
N HIS A 533 -23.91 -6.86 20.39
CA HIS A 533 -23.85 -6.47 18.98
C HIS A 533 -25.04 -5.58 18.59
N TRP A 534 -24.78 -4.61 17.73
CA TRP A 534 -25.80 -3.84 17.00
C TRP A 534 -25.81 -4.32 15.54
N HIS A 535 -26.99 -4.52 14.97
CA HIS A 535 -27.17 -4.97 13.58
C HIS A 535 -28.20 -4.10 12.85
N ARG A 536 -27.88 -3.73 11.62
CA ARG A 536 -28.78 -3.02 10.70
C ARG A 536 -28.98 -3.83 9.42
N PRO A 537 -30.17 -4.45 9.25
CA PRO A 537 -30.47 -5.22 8.06
C PRO A 537 -30.41 -4.39 6.77
N ASN A 538 -29.86 -4.99 5.71
CA ASN A 538 -29.74 -4.44 4.35
C ASN A 538 -28.97 -3.10 4.24
N ALA A 539 -28.08 -2.82 5.18
CA ALA A 539 -27.20 -1.64 5.13
C ALA A 539 -25.73 -2.03 4.90
N TRP A 540 -24.91 -1.04 4.54
CA TRP A 540 -23.46 -1.17 4.32
C TRP A 540 -22.69 -0.04 5.04
N SER A 541 -21.41 -0.23 5.31
CA SER A 541 -20.55 0.79 5.92
C SER A 541 -19.24 0.96 5.15
N VAL A 542 -18.85 2.22 4.87
CA VAL A 542 -17.48 2.50 4.38
C VAL A 542 -16.41 2.04 5.38
N ALA A 543 -16.70 1.97 6.68
CA ALA A 543 -15.74 1.57 7.71
C ALA A 543 -15.29 0.09 7.61
N GLU A 544 -15.89 -0.70 6.74
CA GLU A 544 -15.44 -2.06 6.42
C GLU A 544 -14.20 -2.10 5.51
N HIS A 545 -13.88 -0.97 4.86
CA HIS A 545 -12.83 -0.84 3.85
C HIS A 545 -12.03 0.47 3.94
N ASP A 546 -12.58 1.50 4.59
CA ASP A 546 -11.97 2.80 4.86
C ASP A 546 -12.13 3.12 6.37
N PRO A 547 -11.18 2.68 7.20
CA PRO A 547 -11.25 2.82 8.66
C PRO A 547 -11.04 4.25 9.14
N HIS A 548 -10.59 5.18 8.29
CA HIS A 548 -10.57 6.62 8.63
C HIS A 548 -11.99 7.20 8.75
N ALA A 549 -12.99 6.56 8.12
CA ALA A 549 -14.39 6.95 8.21
C ALA A 549 -15.02 6.66 9.60
N PHE A 550 -14.46 5.70 10.34
CA PHE A 550 -14.87 5.28 11.67
C PHE A 550 -14.32 6.19 12.77
N ARG A 551 -15.09 6.42 13.83
CA ARG A 551 -14.60 7.12 15.03
C ARG A 551 -15.05 6.47 16.33
N TYR A 552 -14.10 6.23 17.23
CA TYR A 552 -14.35 5.91 18.63
C TYR A 552 -13.74 6.99 19.53
N ASP A 553 -14.47 7.38 20.59
CA ASP A 553 -13.94 8.19 21.69
C ASP A 553 -13.98 7.43 23.01
N PRO A 554 -12.82 7.11 23.62
CA PRO A 554 -12.76 6.40 24.88
C PRO A 554 -13.22 7.25 26.09
N LYS A 555 -13.28 8.59 25.99
CA LYS A 555 -13.72 9.45 27.11
C LYS A 555 -15.21 9.32 27.38
N THR A 556 -16.03 9.37 26.34
CA THR A 556 -17.50 9.32 26.42
C THR A 556 -18.08 7.94 26.14
N GLY A 557 -17.31 7.07 25.48
CA GLY A 557 -17.75 5.82 24.88
C GLY A 557 -18.48 5.99 23.55
N LEU A 558 -18.47 7.19 22.95
CA LEU A 558 -19.08 7.44 21.64
C LEU A 558 -18.41 6.59 20.56
N LEU A 559 -19.24 6.01 19.71
CA LEU A 559 -18.87 5.19 18.59
C LEU A 559 -19.66 5.64 17.36
N ALA A 560 -19.03 6.42 16.49
CA ALA A 560 -19.64 6.93 15.27
C ALA A 560 -19.22 6.08 14.06
N VAL A 561 -20.21 5.47 13.40
CA VAL A 561 -20.02 4.52 12.30
C VAL A 561 -20.85 4.98 11.10
N PRO A 562 -20.26 5.21 9.92
CA PRO A 562 -21.03 5.50 8.71
C PRO A 562 -21.92 4.32 8.37
N VAL A 563 -23.19 4.57 8.07
CA VAL A 563 -24.16 3.53 7.68
C VAL A 563 -25.02 4.11 6.57
N ASP A 564 -24.97 3.47 5.40
CA ASP A 564 -25.53 3.98 4.15
C ASP A 564 -25.02 5.41 3.84
N ALA A 565 -25.91 6.42 3.81
CA ALA A 565 -25.52 7.83 3.60
C ALA A 565 -25.25 8.61 4.90
N GLY A 566 -25.67 8.06 6.05
CA GLY A 566 -25.63 8.72 7.35
C GLY A 566 -24.50 8.24 8.26
N LEU A 567 -24.46 8.78 9.47
CA LEU A 567 -23.51 8.40 10.52
C LEU A 567 -24.29 7.97 11.76
N ARG A 568 -24.30 6.66 12.03
CA ARG A 568 -24.91 6.06 13.22
C ARG A 568 -24.09 6.42 14.45
N LEU A 569 -24.74 6.93 15.48
CA LEU A 569 -24.13 7.17 16.79
C LEU A 569 -24.49 6.01 17.72
N LEU A 570 -23.52 5.16 18.01
CA LEU A 570 -23.59 4.14 19.05
C LEU A 570 -22.83 4.63 20.29
N ARG A 571 -23.10 4.02 21.44
CA ARG A 571 -22.35 4.26 22.67
C ARG A 571 -22.01 2.95 23.36
N VAL A 572 -20.72 2.73 23.56
CA VAL A 572 -20.17 1.68 24.42
C VAL A 572 -20.37 2.08 25.89
N SER A 573 -20.92 1.19 26.71
CA SER A 573 -21.10 1.43 28.14
C SER A 573 -21.00 0.10 28.89
N GLY A 574 -19.83 -0.14 29.49
CA GLY A 574 -19.48 -1.45 30.04
C GLY A 574 -19.54 -2.52 28.95
N ASP A 575 -20.37 -3.54 29.16
CA ASP A 575 -20.55 -4.67 28.25
C ASP A 575 -21.61 -4.43 27.15
N THR A 576 -22.14 -3.21 27.01
CA THR A 576 -23.28 -2.92 26.11
C THR A 576 -22.98 -1.90 25.01
N LEU A 577 -23.65 -2.08 23.87
CA LEU A 577 -23.74 -1.15 22.74
C LEU A 577 -25.15 -0.56 22.68
N THR A 578 -25.25 0.77 22.76
CA THR A 578 -26.55 1.46 22.72
C THR A 578 -26.64 2.44 21.56
N ASP A 579 -27.66 2.29 20.70
CA ASP A 579 -27.97 3.25 19.64
C ASP A 579 -28.45 4.58 20.24
N ARG A 580 -27.91 5.69 19.75
CA ARG A 580 -28.18 7.06 20.20
C ARG A 580 -28.78 7.93 19.11
N GLY A 581 -29.00 7.39 17.92
CA GLY A 581 -29.52 8.10 16.76
C GLY A 581 -28.50 8.22 15.64
N GLU A 582 -28.69 9.22 14.79
CA GLU A 582 -28.00 9.34 13.51
C GLU A 582 -27.77 10.80 13.15
N VAL A 583 -26.61 11.09 12.59
CA VAL A 583 -26.32 12.36 11.91
C VAL A 583 -26.45 12.12 10.41
N THR A 584 -27.23 12.95 9.73
CA THR A 584 -27.36 12.96 8.26
C THR A 584 -26.89 14.30 7.71
N HIS A 585 -26.50 14.37 6.45
CA HIS A 585 -26.33 15.64 5.72
C HIS A 585 -27.60 15.94 4.89
N PRO A 586 -27.81 17.19 4.40
CA PRO A 586 -28.99 17.51 3.59
C PRO A 586 -28.98 16.75 2.26
N GLU A 587 -27.78 16.59 1.69
CA GLU A 587 -27.44 15.83 0.49
C GLU A 587 -26.05 15.19 0.72
N GLY A 588 -25.61 14.31 -0.19
CA GLY A 588 -24.29 13.65 -0.11
C GLY A 588 -24.22 12.50 0.91
N VAL A 589 -23.05 11.85 0.96
CA VAL A 589 -22.74 10.72 1.86
C VAL A 589 -21.68 11.17 2.86
N ILE A 590 -21.90 10.93 4.16
CA ILE A 590 -20.89 11.23 5.18
C ILE A 590 -19.70 10.29 5.02
N SER A 591 -18.53 10.84 4.70
CA SER A 591 -17.29 10.09 4.49
C SER A 591 -16.36 10.09 5.71
N ARG A 592 -16.43 11.11 6.57
CA ARG A 592 -15.58 11.23 7.77
C ARG A 592 -16.33 11.80 8.96
N SER A 593 -15.83 11.46 10.15
CA SER A 593 -16.24 12.09 11.41
C SER A 593 -15.04 12.35 12.32
N LEU A 594 -15.07 13.48 13.03
CA LEU A 594 -14.02 13.92 13.93
C LEU A 594 -14.63 14.71 15.11
N LEU A 595 -13.97 14.72 16.25
CA LEU A 595 -14.35 15.47 17.45
C LEU A 595 -13.39 16.65 17.65
N VAL A 596 -13.94 17.84 17.92
CA VAL A 596 -13.17 18.99 18.42
C VAL A 596 -13.88 19.53 19.65
N GLY A 597 -13.24 19.41 20.82
CA GLY A 597 -13.90 19.58 22.10
C GLY A 597 -15.13 18.67 22.21
N ASP A 598 -16.24 19.24 22.68
CA ASP A 598 -17.52 18.54 22.80
C ASP A 598 -18.39 18.59 21.52
N THR A 599 -17.80 18.85 20.35
CA THR A 599 -18.53 18.92 19.06
C THR A 599 -18.12 17.80 18.12
N LEU A 600 -19.11 17.03 17.63
CA LEU A 600 -18.93 16.07 16.55
C LEU A 600 -19.06 16.78 15.20
N TRP A 601 -17.98 16.75 14.43
CA TRP A 601 -17.94 17.24 13.06
C TRP A 601 -18.06 16.07 12.09
N THR A 602 -18.97 16.19 11.12
CA THR A 602 -19.17 15.21 10.06
C THR A 602 -18.94 15.86 8.71
N VAL A 603 -18.28 15.16 7.79
CA VAL A 603 -17.82 15.71 6.50
C VAL A 603 -18.40 14.89 5.34
N SER A 604 -18.88 15.59 4.32
CA SER A 604 -19.17 15.05 3.00
C SER A 604 -18.64 15.98 1.91
N ASP A 605 -18.83 15.59 0.65
CA ASP A 605 -18.56 16.39 -0.54
C ASP A 605 -19.29 17.75 -0.55
N VAL A 606 -20.55 17.80 -0.05
CA VAL A 606 -21.39 19.01 -0.02
C VAL A 606 -21.25 19.89 1.22
N GLY A 607 -20.50 19.46 2.25
CA GLY A 607 -20.29 20.30 3.43
C GLY A 607 -19.84 19.60 4.71
N LEU A 608 -19.71 20.41 5.78
CA LEU A 608 -19.49 19.93 7.15
C LEU A 608 -20.72 20.22 8.01
N ARG A 609 -21.07 19.30 8.91
CA ARG A 609 -22.04 19.55 9.99
C ARG A 609 -21.35 19.48 11.34
N ALA A 610 -21.59 20.49 12.18
CA ALA A 610 -21.32 20.43 13.61
C ALA A 610 -22.56 19.86 14.31
N SER A 611 -22.39 18.86 15.16
CA SER A 611 -23.46 18.16 15.87
C SER A 611 -23.09 17.91 17.33
N ASP A 612 -24.10 17.84 18.18
CA ASP A 612 -23.98 17.36 19.55
C ASP A 612 -23.64 15.85 19.54
N PRO A 613 -22.49 15.42 20.13
CA PRO A 613 -22.02 14.03 20.07
C PRO A 613 -22.91 13.03 20.83
N THR A 614 -23.75 13.49 21.76
CA THR A 614 -24.59 12.61 22.58
C THR A 614 -25.96 12.35 21.93
N THR A 615 -26.46 13.31 21.15
CA THR A 615 -27.83 13.33 20.62
C THR A 615 -27.92 13.38 19.10
N GLY A 616 -26.80 13.62 18.40
CA GLY A 616 -26.79 13.86 16.95
C GLY A 616 -27.46 15.18 16.53
N ARG A 617 -27.87 16.03 17.49
CA ARG A 617 -28.57 17.28 17.21
C ARG A 617 -27.64 18.25 16.48
N SER A 618 -28.05 18.67 15.28
CA SER A 618 -27.33 19.67 14.48
C SER A 618 -27.15 20.99 15.26
N LEU A 619 -25.92 21.49 15.26
CA LEU A 619 -25.50 22.77 15.84
C LEU A 619 -25.24 23.80 14.74
N ALA A 620 -24.58 23.40 13.65
CA ALA A 620 -24.32 24.24 12.47
C ALA A 620 -24.16 23.39 11.20
N TRP A 621 -24.44 24.00 10.04
CA TRP A 621 -24.18 23.43 8.70
C TRP A 621 -23.33 24.39 7.88
N LEU A 622 -22.27 23.87 7.27
CA LEU A 622 -21.31 24.60 6.45
C LEU A 622 -21.25 24.00 5.04
N PRO A 623 -22.05 24.50 4.08
CA PRO A 623 -22.01 24.01 2.69
C PRO A 623 -20.68 24.40 2.02
N THR A 624 -20.10 23.48 1.24
CA THR A 624 -18.88 23.72 0.44
C THR A 624 -19.17 24.40 -0.91
N THR A 625 -20.44 24.41 -1.34
CA THR A 625 -20.96 24.97 -2.60
C THR A 625 -21.69 26.29 -2.41
#